data_AF-A0A964Z0S7-F1
#
_entry.id   AF-A0A964Z0S7-F1
#
_cell.length_a   1.000
_cell.length_b   1.000
_cell.length_c   1.000
_cell.angle_alpha   90.00
_cell.angle_beta   90.00
_cell.angle_gamma   90.00
#
_symmetry.space_group_name_H-M   'P 1'
#
loop_
_entity.id
_entity.type
_entity.pdbx_description
1 polymer ?
#
loop_
_entity_poly.entity_id
_entity_poly.type
_entity_poly.pdbx_seq_one_letter_code
_entity_poly.pdbx_strand_id
1 'polypeptide(L)' 'MATQELPSRAKIVVIGGGVGGTSVAYHLAQLGEKDVILLDR' A
#
# COMPACT_ATOMS: atom_id res chain seq x y z
N MET A 1 8.28 -19.00 5.74
CA MET A 1 7.54 -17.74 5.53
C MET A 1 8.58 -16.68 5.24
N ALA A 2 8.49 -15.97 4.12
CA ALA A 2 9.42 -14.88 3.84
C ALA A 2 9.13 -13.76 4.84
N THR A 3 10.12 -13.40 5.66
CA THR A 3 10.06 -12.21 6.49
C THR A 3 10.22 -11.02 5.57
N GLN A 4 9.11 -10.47 5.09
CA GLN A 4 9.14 -9.22 4.34
C GLN A 4 9.40 -8.12 5.37
N GLU A 5 10.61 -7.56 5.35
CA GLU A 5 10.92 -6.41 6.20
C GLU A 5 10.05 -5.24 5.75
N LEU A 6 9.08 -4.91 6.59
CA LEU A 6 8.27 -3.72 6.39
C LEU A 6 9.15 -2.51 6.68
N PRO A 7 9.10 -1.46 5.84
CA PRO A 7 9.81 -0.24 6.14
C PRO A 7 9.28 0.37 7.46
N SER A 8 10.16 1.04 8.19
CA SER A 8 9.83 1.66 9.49
C SER A 8 8.85 2.84 9.37
N ARG A 9 8.62 3.33 8.15
CA ARG A 9 7.73 4.43 7.82
C ARG A 9 7.23 4.28 6.39
N ALA A 10 6.01 4.74 6.16
CA ALA A 10 5.48 5.08 4.85
C ALA A 10 4.71 6.40 4.95
N LYS A 11 4.59 7.13 3.84
CA LYS A 11 3.76 8.33 3.75
C LYS A 11 2.27 7.98 3.76
N ILE A 12 1.89 6.90 3.07
CA ILE A 12 0.50 6.42 3.02
C ILE A 12 0.48 4.91 3.23
N VAL A 13 -0.42 4.45 4.10
CA VAL A 13 -0.70 3.03 4.31
C VAL A 13 -2.18 2.76 4.03
N VAL A 14 -2.44 1.88 3.08
CA VAL A 14 -3.79 1.38 2.76
C VAL A 14 -3.97 0.02 3.44
N ILE A 15 -5.01 -0.10 4.26
CA ILE A 15 -5.31 -1.33 5.01
C ILE A 15 -6.48 -2.05 4.34
N GLY A 16 -6.24 -3.28 3.86
CA GLY A 16 -7.18 -4.15 3.15
C GLY A 16 -6.97 -4.16 1.64
N GLY A 17 -6.69 -5.33 1.06
CA GLY A 17 -6.40 -5.56 -0.36
C GLY A 17 -7.60 -5.86 -1.24
N GLY A 18 -8.82 -5.62 -0.74
CA GLY A 18 -10.05 -5.72 -1.54
C GLY A 18 -10.13 -4.68 -2.66
N VAL A 19 -11.24 -4.70 -3.41
CA VAL A 19 -11.46 -3.80 -4.57
C VAL A 19 -11.27 -2.33 -4.22
N GLY A 20 -11.80 -1.90 -3.08
CA GLY A 20 -11.66 -0.51 -2.61
C GLY A 20 -10.22 -0.14 -2.28
N GLY A 21 -9.51 -0.95 -1.49
CA GLY A 21 -8.14 -0.64 -1.08
C GLY A 21 -7.15 -0.68 -2.24
N THR A 22 -7.28 -1.68 -3.12
CA THR A 22 -6.46 -1.75 -4.34
C THR A 22 -6.75 -0.59 -5.28
N SER A 23 -8.02 -0.19 -5.44
CA SER A 23 -8.39 0.99 -6.22
C SER A 23 -7.75 2.27 -5.67
N VAL A 24 -7.76 2.47 -4.35
CA VAL A 24 -7.10 3.62 -3.71
C VAL A 24 -5.60 3.59 -3.97
N ALA A 25 -4.91 2.48 -3.72
CA ALA A 25 -3.47 2.35 -3.96
C ALA A 25 -3.10 2.60 -5.43
N TYR A 26 -3.91 2.10 -6.37
CA TYR A 26 -3.74 2.30 -7.80
C TYR A 26 -3.82 3.78 -8.20
N HIS A 27 -4.88 4.48 -7.77
CA HIS A 27 -5.05 5.88 -8.13
C HIS A 27 -3.98 6.78 -7.48
N LEU A 28 -3.54 6.46 -6.25
CA LEU A 28 -2.41 7.15 -5.62
C LEU A 28 -1.14 7.00 -6.46
N ALA A 29 -0.84 5.78 -6.95
CA ALA A 29 0.30 5.53 -7.83
C ALA A 29 0.17 6.28 -9.18
N GLN A 30 -1.03 6.31 -9.78
CA GLN A 30 -1.28 7.07 -11.01
C GLN A 30 -1.08 8.59 -10.85
N LEU A 31 -1.42 9.13 -9.68
CA LEU A 31 -1.18 10.54 -9.34
C LEU A 31 0.31 10.84 -9.05
N GLY A 32 1.18 9.82 -9.13
CA GLY A 32 2.61 9.95 -8.97
C GLY A 32 3.10 9.76 -7.54
N GLU A 33 2.24 9.34 -6.61
CA GLU A 33 2.68 8.98 -5.27
C GLU A 33 3.47 7.66 -5.32
N LYS A 34 4.66 7.67 -4.72
CA LYS A 34 5.58 6.52 -4.74
C LYS A 34 5.74 5.87 -3.38
N ASP A 35 5.37 6.57 -2.30
CA ASP A 35 5.49 6.10 -0.93
C ASP A 35 4.12 5.65 -0.38
N VAL A 36 3.60 4.57 -0.98
CA VAL A 36 2.32 3.93 -0.63
C VAL A 36 2.56 2.46 -0.36
N ILE A 37 2.09 1.98 0.79
CA ILE A 37 2.08 0.57 1.15
C ILE A 37 0.63 0.10 1.27
N LEU A 38 0.32 -1.04 0.66
CA LEU A 38 -0.93 -1.76 0.87
C LEU A 38 -0.64 -2.98 1.74
N LEU A 39 -1.40 -3.15 2.81
CA LEU A 39 -1.32 -4.29 3.73
C LEU A 39 -2.63 -5.07 3.71
N ASP A 40 -2.54 -6.40 3.63
CA ASP A 40 -3.66 -7.32 3.84
C ASP A 40 -3.20 -8.54 4.66
N ARG A 41 -4.15 -9.35 5.15
CA ARG A 41 -3.87 -10.55 5.98
C ARG A 41 -3.24 -11.71 5.22
#